data_AF-A0A2T3LDL9-F1
#
_entry.id   AF-A0A2T3LDL9-F1
#
_cell.length_a   1.000
_cell.length_b   1.000
_cell.length_c   1.000
_cell.angle_alpha   90.00
_cell.angle_beta   90.00
_cell.angle_gamma   90.00
#
_symmetry.space_group_name_H-M   'P 1'
#
loop_
_entity.id
_entity.type
_entity.pdbx_description
1 polymer ?
#
loop_
_entity_poly.entity_id
_entity_poly.type
_entity_poly.pdbx_seq_one_letter_code
_entity_poly.pdbx_strand_id
1 'polypeptide(L)'
;MKSMWNKVKQFLLTPYGKAYLVLITLTKLYLVYKWALTYVKEFGGEAFNIVGASIQSGEYFSAAIFTVICAYFTIKAIINIFKPSQKSEATPLIKKADIEHVQS
;
A
#
# COMPACT_ATOMS: atom_id res chain seq x y z
N MET A 1 17.34 16.25 -22.93
CA MET A 1 16.62 15.20 -22.17
C MET A 1 17.25 14.87 -20.80
N LYS A 2 18.55 14.57 -20.68
CA LYS A 2 19.19 14.27 -19.37
C LYS A 2 19.06 15.39 -18.32
N SER A 3 19.15 16.66 -18.73
CA SER A 3 19.01 17.83 -17.84
C SER A 3 17.60 17.99 -17.26
N MET A 4 16.55 17.78 -18.08
CA MET A 4 15.16 17.80 -17.61
C MET A 4 14.88 16.69 -16.59
N TRP A 5 15.39 15.48 -16.84
CA TRP A 5 15.19 14.35 -15.93
C TRP A 5 15.84 14.57 -14.56
N ASN A 6 17.02 15.21 -14.53
CA ASN A 6 17.66 15.59 -13.27
C ASN A 6 16.88 16.66 -12.49
N LYS A 7 16.28 17.64 -13.19
CA LYS A 7 15.41 18.64 -12.54
C LYS A 7 14.14 18.02 -11.95
N VAL A 8 13.52 17.06 -12.65
CA VAL A 8 12.37 16.31 -12.14
C VAL A 8 12.76 15.48 -10.92
N LYS A 9 13.90 14.77 -10.97
CA LYS A 9 14.42 14.03 -9.81
C LYS A 9 14.69 14.94 -8.61
N GLN A 10 15.31 16.10 -8.83
CA GLN A 10 15.52 17.09 -7.78
C GLN A 10 14.21 17.60 -7.20
N PHE A 11 13.21 17.88 -8.04
CA PHE A 11 11.88 18.28 -7.59
C PHE A 11 11.23 17.20 -6.71
N LEU A 12 11.28 15.93 -7.13
CA LEU A 12 10.73 14.80 -6.37
C LEU A 12 11.39 14.60 -4.99
N LEU A 13 12.63 15.04 -4.81
CA LEU A 13 13.34 14.98 -3.53
C LEU A 13 12.96 16.13 -2.56
N THR A 14 12.37 17.22 -3.07
CA THR A 14 11.86 18.32 -2.23
C THR A 14 10.64 17.87 -1.41
N PRO A 15 10.33 18.54 -0.28
CA PRO A 15 9.11 18.26 0.48
C PRO A 15 7.83 18.33 -0.37
N TYR A 16 7.76 19.27 -1.31
CA TYR A 16 6.64 19.41 -2.25
C TYR A 16 6.55 18.23 -3.24
N GLY A 17 7.68 17.77 -3.76
CA GLY A 17 7.73 16.59 -4.62
C GLY A 17 7.36 15.29 -3.89
N LYS A 18 7.77 15.13 -2.63
CA LYS A 18 7.35 14.02 -1.78
C LYS A 18 5.84 14.06 -1.52
N ALA A 19 5.28 15.24 -1.21
CA ALA A 19 3.83 15.41 -1.05
C ALA A 19 3.08 15.06 -2.34
N TYR A 20 3.61 15.43 -3.50
CA TYR A 20 3.04 15.06 -4.80
C TYR A 20 3.06 13.55 -5.05
N LEU A 21 4.17 12.87 -4.71
CA LEU A 21 4.26 11.40 -4.77
C LEU A 21 3.25 10.73 -3.83
N VAL A 22 3.08 11.25 -2.62
CA VAL A 22 2.06 10.78 -1.67
C VAL A 22 0.66 10.96 -2.26
N LEU A 23 0.37 12.10 -2.87
CA LEU A 23 -0.93 12.39 -3.47
C LEU A 23 -1.26 11.44 -4.63
N ILE A 24 -0.32 11.20 -5.54
CA ILE A 24 -0.50 10.22 -6.63
C ILE A 24 -0.72 8.81 -6.05
N THR A 25 0.08 8.44 -5.05
CA THR A 25 -0.01 7.11 -4.43
C THR A 25 -1.36 6.92 -3.74
N LEU A 26 -1.84 7.92 -2.99
CA LEU A 26 -3.16 7.90 -2.36
C LEU A 26 -4.29 7.84 -3.37
N THR A 27 -4.17 8.53 -4.50
CA THR A 27 -5.19 8.50 -5.56
C THR A 27 -5.30 7.11 -6.18
N LYS A 28 -4.17 6.47 -6.49
CA LYS A 28 -4.16 5.08 -6.97
C LYS A 28 -4.68 4.11 -5.92
N LEU A 29 -4.27 4.29 -4.67
CA LEU A 29 -4.72 3.48 -3.55
C LEU A 29 -6.23 3.60 -3.33
N TYR A 30 -6.80 4.79 -3.52
CA TYR A 30 -8.24 5.01 -3.43
C TYR A 30 -9.02 4.24 -4.50
N LEU A 31 -8.53 4.20 -5.73
CA LEU A 31 -9.14 3.39 -6.81
C LEU A 31 -9.16 1.91 -6.46
N VAL A 32 -8.02 1.38 -5.99
CA VAL A 32 -7.92 -0.03 -5.57
C VAL A 32 -8.80 -0.31 -4.36
N TYR A 33 -8.82 0.61 -3.38
CA TYR A 33 -9.68 0.52 -2.20
C TYR A 33 -11.16 0.46 -2.60
N LYS A 34 -11.60 1.33 -3.53
CA LYS A 34 -13.00 1.37 -3.96
C LYS A 34 -13.42 0.07 -4.63
N TRP A 35 -12.53 -0.50 -5.47
CA TRP A 35 -12.74 -1.78 -6.12
C TRP A 35 -12.82 -2.91 -5.08
N ALA A 36 -11.83 -3.02 -4.18
CA ALA A 36 -11.81 -4.05 -3.15
C ALA A 36 -12.98 -3.94 -2.15
N LEU A 37 -13.41 -2.72 -1.82
CA LEU A 37 -14.54 -2.48 -0.91
C LEU A 37 -15.83 -3.10 -1.45
N THR A 38 -16.05 -3.10 -2.77
CA THR A 38 -17.22 -3.75 -3.37
C THR A 38 -17.21 -5.25 -3.11
N TYR A 39 -16.09 -5.93 -3.38
CA TYR A 39 -15.95 -7.37 -3.12
C TYR A 39 -16.10 -7.72 -1.63
N VAL A 40 -15.53 -6.91 -0.75
CA VAL A 40 -15.61 -7.15 0.71
C VAL A 40 -17.04 -7.00 1.21
N LYS A 41 -17.81 -6.06 0.65
CA LYS A 41 -19.23 -5.90 1.00
C LYS A 41 -20.03 -7.13 0.56
N GLU A 42 -19.89 -7.54 -0.69
CA GLU A 42 -20.59 -8.72 -1.22
C GLU A 42 -20.26 -9.97 -0.41
N PHE A 43 -18.97 -10.22 -0.16
CA PHE A 43 -18.52 -11.33 0.67
C PHE A 43 -19.06 -11.26 2.11
N GLY A 44 -19.06 -10.06 2.70
CA GLY A 44 -19.58 -9.83 4.04
C GLY A 44 -21.08 -10.08 4.17
N GLY A 45 -21.83 -9.64 3.16
CA GLY A 45 -23.26 -9.88 3.06
C GLY A 45 -23.59 -11.37 2.92
N GLU A 46 -22.87 -12.09 2.06
CA GLU A 46 -23.01 -13.54 1.90
C GLU A 46 -22.67 -14.31 3.19
N ALA A 47 -21.56 -13.96 3.85
CA ALA A 47 -21.15 -14.60 5.09
C ALA A 47 -22.20 -14.44 6.20
N PHE A 48 -22.80 -13.25 6.32
CA PHE A 48 -23.87 -13.01 7.30
C PHE A 48 -25.16 -13.74 6.93
N ASN A 49 -25.48 -13.82 5.63
CA ASN A 49 -26.64 -14.58 5.15
C ASN A 49 -26.56 -16.07 5.51
N ILE A 50 -25.37 -16.67 5.42
CA ILE A 50 -25.14 -18.08 5.77
C ILE A 50 -25.40 -18.35 7.26
N VAL A 51 -25.11 -17.39 8.13
CA VAL A 51 -25.30 -17.51 9.59
C VAL A 51 -26.72 -17.10 10.01
N GLY A 52 -27.60 -16.76 9.06
CA GLY A 52 -28.97 -16.32 9.31
C GLY A 52 -29.08 -14.88 9.83
N ALA A 53 -28.01 -14.08 9.68
CA ALA A 53 -28.00 -12.67 9.99
C ALA A 53 -28.35 -11.82 8.75
N SER A 54 -28.61 -10.53 8.93
CA SER A 54 -29.00 -9.67 7.80
C SER A 54 -27.82 -9.34 6.88
N ILE A 55 -28.01 -9.49 5.57
CA ILE A 55 -27.02 -9.16 4.52
C ILE A 55 -26.49 -7.74 4.70
N GLN A 56 -27.39 -6.79 4.93
CA GLN A 56 -27.05 -5.37 5.09
C GLN A 56 -26.11 -5.15 6.28
N SER A 57 -26.30 -5.86 7.40
CA SER A 57 -25.38 -5.76 8.54
C SER A 57 -23.99 -6.31 8.23
N GLY A 58 -23.92 -7.41 7.47
CA GLY A 58 -22.66 -8.01 7.01
C GLY A 58 -21.89 -7.10 6.06
N GLU A 59 -22.57 -6.45 5.12
CA GLU A 59 -21.97 -5.46 4.22
C GLU A 59 -21.37 -4.28 4.99
N TYR A 60 -22.12 -3.69 5.93
CA TYR A 60 -21.65 -2.55 6.71
C TYR A 60 -20.49 -2.93 7.63
N PHE A 61 -20.58 -4.06 8.32
CA PHE A 61 -19.56 -4.53 9.24
C PHE A 61 -18.24 -4.81 8.51
N SER A 62 -18.32 -5.54 7.40
CA SER A 62 -17.16 -5.91 6.59
C SER A 62 -16.53 -4.68 5.94
N ALA A 63 -17.35 -3.75 5.42
CA ALA A 63 -16.87 -2.47 4.93
C ALA A 63 -16.17 -1.65 6.01
N ALA A 64 -16.72 -1.58 7.22
CA ALA A 64 -16.12 -0.82 8.32
C ALA A 64 -14.76 -1.39 8.74
N ILE A 65 -14.68 -2.71 8.95
CA ILE A 65 -13.43 -3.37 9.31
C ILE A 65 -12.37 -3.17 8.23
N PHE A 66 -12.73 -3.40 6.96
CA PHE A 66 -11.81 -3.23 5.85
C PHE A 66 -11.31 -1.79 5.73
N THR A 67 -12.19 -0.81 5.91
CA THR A 67 -11.83 0.62 5.91
C THR A 67 -10.81 0.93 7.02
N VAL A 68 -11.04 0.42 8.23
CA VAL A 68 -10.13 0.63 9.37
C VAL A 68 -8.75 0.02 9.10
N ILE A 69 -8.71 -1.20 8.58
CA ILE A 69 -7.46 -1.89 8.24
C ILE A 69 -6.69 -1.10 7.16
N CYS A 70 -7.38 -0.70 6.08
CA CYS A 70 -6.77 0.09 5.01
C CYS A 70 -6.25 1.44 5.51
N ALA A 71 -7.02 2.13 6.36
CA ALA A 71 -6.61 3.40 6.95
C ALA A 71 -5.34 3.23 7.80
N TYR A 72 -5.27 2.19 8.65
CA TYR A 72 -4.09 1.89 9.47
C TYR A 72 -2.83 1.71 8.61
N PHE A 73 -2.89 0.87 7.58
CA PHE A 73 -1.74 0.64 6.69
C PHE A 73 -1.38 1.87 5.85
N THR A 74 -2.39 2.66 5.43
CA THR A 74 -2.17 3.90 4.69
C THR A 74 -1.42 4.92 5.54
N ILE A 75 -1.86 5.14 6.78
CA ILE A 75 -1.19 6.05 7.72
C ILE A 75 0.24 5.58 7.98
N LYS A 76 0.43 4.27 8.22
CA LYS A 76 1.76 3.68 8.42
C LYS A 76 2.68 3.92 7.21
N ALA A 77 2.16 3.78 5.99
CA ALA A 77 2.91 4.05 4.76
C ALA A 77 3.25 5.53 4.60
N ILE A 78 2.30 6.44 4.84
CA ILE A 78 2.55 7.89 4.81
C ILE A 78 3.65 8.26 5.80
N ILE A 79 3.55 7.81 7.06
CA ILE A 79 4.57 8.08 8.08
C ILE A 79 5.95 7.58 7.63
N ASN A 80 6.02 6.39 7.01
CA ASN A 80 7.29 5.85 6.53
C ASN A 80 7.90 6.67 5.37
N ILE A 81 7.08 7.33 4.54
CA ILE A 81 7.56 8.21 3.46
C ILE A 81 8.15 9.52 4.02
N PHE A 82 7.53 10.06 5.08
CA PHE A 82 7.96 11.31 5.71
C PHE A 82 9.05 11.12 6.76
N LYS A 83 9.21 9.90 7.30
CA LYS A 83 10.30 9.59 8.24
C LYS A 83 11.63 9.84 7.51
N PRO A 84 12.51 10.69 8.04
CA PRO A 84 13.84 10.87 7.45
C PRO A 84 14.50 9.50 7.41
N SER A 85 14.95 9.11 6.22
CA SER A 85 15.72 7.89 6.03
C SER A 85 16.99 8.00 6.86
N GLN A 86 16.96 7.51 8.10
CA GLN A 86 18.15 6.87 8.63
C GLN A 86 18.36 5.71 7.66
N LYS A 87 19.40 5.83 6.85
CA LYS A 87 20.02 4.81 6.01
C LYS A 87 19.73 3.41 6.56
N SER A 88 18.57 2.86 6.22
CA SER A 88 18.16 1.55 6.67
C SER A 88 18.74 0.61 5.63
N GLU A 89 19.77 -0.07 6.08
CA GLU A 89 20.42 -1.21 5.44
C GLU A 89 19.49 -1.97 4.52
N ALA A 90 20.05 -2.33 3.37
CA ALA A 90 19.51 -3.32 2.46
C ALA A 90 18.90 -4.47 3.26
N THR A 91 17.61 -4.72 3.01
CA THR A 91 16.95 -5.99 3.30
C THR A 91 17.90 -7.13 2.89
N PRO A 92 18.42 -7.96 3.82
CA PRO A 92 19.28 -9.07 3.45
C PRO A 92 18.37 -10.22 3.05
N LEU A 93 17.75 -10.11 1.88
CA LEU A 93 17.06 -11.21 1.21
C LEU A 93 17.56 -11.24 -0.22
N ILE A 94 18.79 -11.74 -0.40
CA ILE A 94 19.35 -12.51 -1.51
C ILE A 94 20.86 -12.64 -1.20
N LYS A 95 21.20 -13.58 -0.32
CA LYS A 95 22.57 -14.12 -0.19
C LYS A 95 22.48 -15.58 0.25
N LYS A 96 21.70 -16.36 -0.50
CA LYS A 96 21.70 -17.82 -0.49
C LYS A 96 21.26 -18.32 -1.86
N ALA A 97 22.19 -18.24 -2.82
CA ALA A 97 22.22 -19.05 -4.05
C ALA A 97 23.47 -18.70 -4.88
N ASP A 98 24.65 -18.67 -4.26
CA ASP A 98 25.91 -18.52 -5.01
C ASP A 98 27.11 -19.10 -4.24
N ILE A 99 26.88 -20.20 -3.52
CA ILE A 99 27.96 -21.06 -3.02
C ILE A 99 27.46 -22.49 -3.10
N GLU A 100 27.47 -23.04 -4.31
CA GLU A 100 27.78 -24.45 -4.58
C GLU A 100 27.86 -24.61 -6.10
N HIS A 101 28.97 -25.20 -6.57
CA HIS A 101 29.39 -25.40 -7.96
C HIS A 101 29.92 -24.19 -8.74
N VAL A 102 31.22 -23.87 -8.56
CA VAL A 102 32.31 -24.20 -9.52
C VAL A 102 33.66 -23.89 -8.84
N GLN A 103 34.47 -24.92 -8.62
CA GLN A 103 35.94 -24.97 -8.80
C GLN A 103 36.40 -26.34 -8.25
N SER A 104 36.66 -27.30 -9.14
CA SER A 104 37.94 -27.57 -9.82
C SER A 104 38.84 -28.45 -8.97
#